data_AF-A0A0C3EHX0-F1
#
_entry.id   AF-A0A0C3EHX0-F1
#
_cell.length_a   1.000
_cell.length_b   1.000
_cell.length_c   1.000
_cell.angle_alpha   90.00
_cell.angle_beta   90.00
_cell.angle_gamma   90.00
#
_symmetry.space_group_name_H-M   'P 1'
#
loop_
_entity.id
_entity.type
_entity.pdbx_description
1 polymer ?
#
loop_
_entity_poly.entity_id
_entity_poly.type
_entity_poly.pdbx_seq_one_letter_code
_entity_poly.pdbx_strand_id
1 'polypeptide(L)'
;MCYPKDESLPGIESLEDVHALLDAAVKYNMERVEKKVRKRLIAQCFLSTDAVRVFAIACRFHLREEAKGAARSTVGQSIIGKPLAKELDLVTGRQMCELLHYHDSSQKMHRGDKGHSR
;
A
#
# COMPACT_ATOMS: atom_id res chain seq x y z
N MET A 1 25.59 19.53 23.83
CA MET A 1 24.22 18.97 23.82
C MET A 1 24.25 17.65 23.08
N CYS A 2 24.37 16.55 23.82
CA CYS A 2 24.42 15.19 23.30
C CYS A 2 22.98 14.69 23.19
N TYR A 3 22.43 14.58 21.99
CA TYR A 3 21.14 13.91 21.79
C TYR A 3 21.42 12.42 21.61
N PRO A 4 21.00 11.55 22.55
CA PRO A 4 21.08 10.12 22.33
C PRO A 4 20.22 9.81 21.10
N LYS A 5 20.88 9.41 20.01
CA LYS A 5 20.23 8.90 18.81
C LYS A 5 19.68 7.53 19.13
N ASP A 6 18.56 7.50 19.82
CA ASP A 6 17.67 6.36 19.71
C ASP A 6 17.01 6.50 18.33
N GLU A 7 17.69 5.95 17.31
CA GLU A 7 17.26 5.96 15.91
C GLU A 7 16.15 4.90 15.66
N SER A 8 15.45 4.51 16.73
CA SER A 8 14.25 3.70 16.67
C SER A 8 13.11 4.59 16.17
N LEU A 9 12.62 4.26 14.98
CA LEU A 9 11.36 4.85 14.55
C LEU A 9 10.28 4.44 15.56
N PRO A 10 9.35 5.36 15.92
CA PRO A 10 8.19 4.97 16.71
C PRO A 10 7.52 3.77 16.03
N GLY A 11 7.08 2.80 16.84
CA GLY A 11 6.52 1.54 16.37
C GLY A 11 5.44 1.79 15.32
N ILE A 12 5.71 1.37 14.07
CA ILE A 12 4.73 1.47 12.98
C ILE A 12 3.78 0.30 13.12
N GLU A 13 2.69 0.54 13.85
CA GLU A 13 1.67 -0.46 14.19
C GLU A 13 0.40 -0.26 13.36
N SER A 14 0.10 0.96 12.93
CA SER A 14 -1.06 1.29 12.12
C SER A 14 -0.72 1.92 10.77
N LEU A 15 -1.67 1.89 9.84
CA LEU A 15 -1.57 2.59 8.56
C LEU A 15 -1.65 4.12 8.72
N GLU A 16 -2.27 4.59 9.80
CA GLU A 16 -2.32 6.01 10.16
C GLU A 16 -0.92 6.51 10.55
N ASP A 17 -0.17 5.71 11.31
CA ASP A 17 1.24 6.00 11.63
C ASP A 17 2.10 6.04 10.37
N VAL A 18 1.87 5.10 9.43
CA VAL A 18 2.56 5.09 8.14
C VAL A 18 2.30 6.38 7.37
N HIS A 19 1.05 6.83 7.31
CA HIS A 19 0.68 8.06 6.63
C HIS A 19 1.33 9.29 7.30
N ALA A 20 1.22 9.41 8.62
CA ALA A 20 1.80 10.52 9.38
C ALA A 20 3.34 10.56 9.26
N LEU A 21 4.00 9.41 9.31
CA LEU A 21 5.45 9.31 9.16
C LEU A 21 5.92 9.60 7.75
N LEU A 22 5.19 9.17 6.72
CA LEU A 22 5.51 9.53 5.33
C LEU A 22 5.31 11.03 5.11
N ASP A 23 4.24 11.62 5.64
CA ASP A 23 3.99 13.05 5.54
C ASP A 23 5.11 13.87 6.20
N ALA A 24 5.49 13.50 7.42
CA ALA A 24 6.62 14.11 8.12
C ALA A 24 7.94 13.88 7.37
N ALA A 25 8.20 12.67 6.89
CA ALA A 25 9.44 12.35 6.19
C ALA A 25 9.59 13.15 4.89
N VAL A 26 8.51 13.31 4.12
CA VAL A 26 8.50 14.15 2.92
C VAL A 26 8.64 15.63 3.29
N LYS A 27 7.88 16.11 4.28
CA LYS A 27 7.90 17.51 4.72
C LYS A 27 9.27 17.95 5.24
N TYR A 28 9.98 17.09 5.96
CA TYR A 28 11.30 17.36 6.53
C TYR A 28 12.47 16.76 5.74
N ASN A 29 12.20 16.24 4.54
CA ASN A 29 13.19 15.61 3.65
C ASN A 29 14.05 14.53 4.34
N MET A 30 13.41 13.70 5.18
CA MET A 30 14.06 12.63 5.94
C MET A 30 14.09 11.32 5.14
N GLU A 31 14.98 11.24 4.14
CA GLU A 31 15.07 10.09 3.22
C GLU A 31 15.23 8.73 3.93
N ARG A 32 15.98 8.69 5.04
CA ARG A 32 16.18 7.45 5.81
C ARG A 32 14.88 6.95 6.44
N VAL A 33 14.08 7.87 6.94
CA VAL A 33 12.77 7.57 7.53
C VAL A 33 11.82 7.14 6.43
N GLU A 34 11.76 7.89 5.33
CA GLU A 34 10.94 7.55 4.17
C GLU A 34 11.23 6.13 3.69
N LYS A 35 12.50 5.76 3.47
CA LYS A 35 12.89 4.40 3.05
C LYS A 35 12.47 3.32 4.03
N LYS A 36 12.62 3.56 5.35
CA LYS A 36 12.19 2.59 6.38
C LYS A 36 10.67 2.43 6.38
N VAL A 37 9.93 3.53 6.32
CA VAL A 37 8.45 3.54 6.34
C VAL A 37 7.89 2.90 5.07
N ARG A 38 8.47 3.17 3.89
CA ARG A 38 8.11 2.52 2.61
C ARG A 38 8.25 1.00 2.67
N LYS A 39 9.37 0.51 3.20
CA LYS A 39 9.59 -0.94 3.40
C LYS A 39 8.56 -1.55 4.35
N ARG A 40 8.16 -0.79 5.38
CA ARG A 40 7.15 -1.23 6.34
C ARG A 40 5.75 -1.22 5.72
N LEU A 41 5.41 -0.23 4.88
CA LEU A 41 4.13 -0.12 4.16
C LEU A 41 3.86 -1.35 3.29
N ILE A 42 4.88 -1.87 2.60
CA ILE A 42 4.79 -3.09 1.78
C ILE A 42 5.06 -4.39 2.55
N ALA A 43 5.16 -4.33 3.88
CA ALA A 43 5.32 -5.55 4.67
C ALA A 43 4.04 -6.40 4.58
N GLN A 44 4.21 -7.72 4.64
CA GLN A 44 3.09 -8.66 4.57
C GLN A 44 2.03 -8.40 5.64
N CYS A 45 2.41 -7.90 6.82
CA CYS A 45 1.46 -7.54 7.88
C CYS A 45 0.38 -6.57 7.39
N PHE A 46 0.74 -5.53 6.63
CA PHE A 46 -0.23 -4.56 6.11
C PHE A 46 -0.90 -5.03 4.82
N LEU A 47 -0.13 -5.68 3.93
CA LEU A 47 -0.67 -6.20 2.68
C LEU A 47 -1.72 -7.29 2.90
N SER A 48 -1.52 -8.18 3.88
CA SER A 48 -2.47 -9.26 4.21
C SER A 48 -3.73 -8.73 4.90
N THR A 49 -3.63 -7.65 5.67
CA THR A 49 -4.78 -7.02 6.32
C THR A 49 -5.61 -6.21 5.33
N ASP A 50 -4.98 -5.26 4.61
CA ASP A 50 -5.69 -4.33 3.75
C ASP A 50 -4.82 -3.75 2.62
N ALA A 51 -4.55 -4.57 1.60
CA ALA A 51 -3.78 -4.17 0.43
C ALA A 51 -4.35 -2.94 -0.31
N VAL A 52 -5.67 -2.71 -0.24
CA VAL A 52 -6.32 -1.53 -0.86
C VAL A 52 -5.92 -0.24 -0.15
N ARG A 53 -5.87 -0.24 1.19
CA ARG A 53 -5.42 0.92 1.96
C ARG A 53 -3.93 1.19 1.75
N VAL A 54 -3.13 0.14 1.66
CA VAL A 54 -1.70 0.24 1.33
C VAL A 54 -1.50 0.88 -0.05
N PHE A 55 -2.27 0.44 -1.05
CA PHE A 55 -2.27 1.03 -2.39
C PHE A 55 -2.64 2.51 -2.34
N ALA A 56 -3.66 2.87 -1.56
CA ALA A 56 -4.12 4.24 -1.42
C ALA A 56 -3.03 5.18 -0.90
N ILE A 57 -2.35 4.79 0.18
CA ILE A 57 -1.22 5.54 0.75
C ILE A 57 -0.07 5.62 -0.27
N ALA A 58 0.29 4.51 -0.92
CA ALA A 58 1.34 4.51 -1.93
C ALA A 58 1.05 5.47 -3.10
N CYS A 59 -0.20 5.51 -3.56
CA CYS A 59 -0.65 6.45 -4.59
C CYS A 59 -0.55 7.91 -4.15
N ARG A 60 -0.94 8.22 -2.90
CA ARG A 60 -0.90 9.58 -2.33
C ARG A 60 0.51 10.18 -2.28
N PHE A 61 1.51 9.35 -2.01
CA PHE A 61 2.92 9.71 -1.94
C PHE A 61 3.70 9.43 -3.25
N HIS A 62 3.01 9.10 -4.34
CA HIS A 62 3.62 8.78 -5.65
C HIS A 62 4.64 7.62 -5.62
N LEU A 63 4.46 6.68 -4.70
CA LEU A 63 5.30 5.51 -4.48
C LEU A 63 4.92 4.40 -5.47
N ARG A 64 5.30 4.58 -6.75
CA ARG A 64 4.84 3.71 -7.86
C ARG A 64 5.16 2.23 -7.68
N GLU A 65 6.36 1.90 -7.20
CA GLU A 65 6.77 0.49 -7.05
C GLU A 65 6.01 -0.19 -5.90
N GLU A 66 5.82 0.52 -4.80
CA GLU A 66 5.02 0.09 -3.66
C GLU A 66 3.55 -0.06 -4.03
N ALA A 67 3.00 0.87 -4.83
CA ALA A 67 1.63 0.81 -5.33
C ALA A 67 1.43 -0.42 -6.23
N LYS A 68 2.38 -0.72 -7.14
CA LYS A 68 2.34 -1.96 -7.94
C LYS A 68 2.39 -3.21 -7.06
N GLY A 69 3.25 -3.21 -6.04
CA GLY A 69 3.34 -4.32 -5.08
C GLY A 69 2.01 -4.55 -4.36
N ALA A 70 1.40 -3.47 -3.85
CA ALA A 70 0.11 -3.51 -3.20
C ALA A 70 -1.01 -3.99 -4.14
N ALA A 71 -1.05 -3.48 -5.38
CA ALA A 71 -2.02 -3.88 -6.40
C ALA A 71 -1.92 -5.37 -6.77
N ARG A 72 -0.72 -5.96 -6.73
CA ARG A 72 -0.56 -7.41 -6.92
C ARG A 72 -1.16 -8.21 -5.77
N SER A 73 -0.98 -7.72 -4.54
CA SER A 73 -1.56 -8.34 -3.34
C SER A 73 -3.08 -8.23 -3.27
N THR A 74 -3.71 -7.26 -3.94
CA THR A 74 -5.18 -7.17 -4.01
C THR A 74 -5.81 -8.26 -4.88
N VAL A 75 -5.07 -8.83 -5.86
CA VAL A 75 -5.62 -9.87 -6.76
C VAL A 75 -6.11 -11.08 -5.99
N GLY A 76 -5.48 -11.46 -4.88
CA GLY A 76 -5.93 -12.56 -4.02
C GLY A 76 -7.00 -12.20 -2.98
N GLN A 77 -7.43 -10.93 -2.90
CA GLN A 77 -8.33 -10.44 -1.87
C GLN A 77 -9.66 -9.98 -2.47
N SER A 78 -10.75 -10.11 -1.70
CA SER A 78 -12.02 -9.48 -2.07
C SER A 78 -11.91 -7.98 -1.82
N ILE A 79 -11.81 -7.21 -2.91
CA ILE A 79 -11.85 -5.75 -2.88
C ILE A 79 -13.31 -5.28 -2.68
N ILE A 80 -14.26 -6.02 -3.27
CA ILE A 80 -15.69 -5.69 -3.24
C ILE A 80 -16.28 -6.16 -1.90
N GLY A 81 -17.03 -5.27 -1.23
CA GLY A 81 -17.70 -5.54 0.05
C GLY A 81 -16.90 -5.19 1.29
N LYS A 82 -15.66 -4.69 1.15
CA LYS A 82 -14.90 -4.12 2.27
C LYS A 82 -15.42 -2.73 2.64
N PRO A 83 -15.43 -2.37 3.94
CA PRO A 83 -15.75 -1.02 4.36
C PRO A 83 -14.77 -0.03 3.71
N LEU A 84 -15.31 1.10 3.23
CA LEU A 84 -14.50 2.18 2.68
C LEU A 84 -13.60 2.73 3.79
N ALA A 85 -12.31 2.49 3.66
CA ALA A 85 -11.32 3.02 4.57
C ALA A 85 -11.06 4.50 4.28
N LYS A 86 -10.76 5.30 5.30
CA LYS A 86 -10.52 6.75 5.17
C LYS A 86 -9.39 7.08 4.20
N GLU A 87 -8.42 6.17 4.04
CA GLU A 87 -7.31 6.34 3.11
C GLU A 87 -7.78 6.34 1.65
N LEU A 88 -8.95 5.79 1.33
CA LEU A 88 -9.49 5.88 -0.03
C LEU A 88 -9.84 7.32 -0.43
N ASP A 89 -10.13 8.21 0.53
CA ASP A 89 -10.33 9.64 0.26
C ASP A 89 -9.05 10.33 -0.26
N LEU A 90 -7.89 9.70 -0.02
CA LEU A 90 -6.58 10.19 -0.47
C LEU A 90 -6.27 9.83 -1.93
N VAL A 91 -7.15 9.04 -2.57
CA VAL A 91 -6.96 8.47 -3.90
C VAL A 91 -7.96 9.06 -4.86
N THR A 92 -7.52 9.37 -6.07
CA THR A 92 -8.45 9.82 -7.12
C THR A 92 -9.32 8.66 -7.61
N GLY A 93 -10.55 8.95 -8.02
CA GLY A 93 -11.42 7.93 -8.65
C GLY A 93 -10.75 7.23 -9.85
N ARG A 94 -9.88 7.93 -10.58
CA ARG A 94 -9.07 7.35 -11.67
C ARG A 94 -8.14 6.24 -11.17
N GLN A 95 -7.36 6.50 -10.12
CA GLN A 95 -6.43 5.51 -9.55
C GLN A 95 -7.18 4.29 -9.01
N MET A 96 -8.38 4.49 -8.45
CA MET A 96 -9.24 3.38 -8.03
C MET A 96 -9.75 2.57 -9.23
N CYS A 97 -10.21 3.22 -10.31
CA CYS A 97 -10.60 2.54 -11.54
C CYS A 97 -9.44 1.74 -12.15
N GLU A 98 -8.23 2.29 -12.15
CA GLU A 98 -7.03 1.58 -12.62
C GLU A 98 -6.76 0.32 -11.79
N LEU A 99 -6.88 0.40 -10.46
CA LEU A 99 -6.73 -0.76 -9.57
C LEU A 99 -7.80 -1.83 -9.87
N LEU A 100 -9.06 -1.43 -10.06
CA LEU A 100 -10.15 -2.35 -10.36
C LEU A 100 -9.99 -3.02 -11.74
N HIS A 101 -9.59 -2.27 -12.76
CA HIS A 101 -9.27 -2.81 -14.08
C HIS A 101 -8.10 -3.81 -14.02
N TYR A 102 -7.06 -3.48 -13.24
CA TYR A 102 -5.93 -4.37 -13.01
C TYR A 102 -6.35 -5.66 -12.30
N HIS A 103 -7.20 -5.55 -11.27
CA HIS A 103 -7.73 -6.70 -10.53
C HIS A 103 -8.56 -7.63 -11.42
N ASP A 104 -9.50 -7.08 -12.19
CA ASP A 104 -10.36 -7.85 -13.10
C ASP A 104 -9.55 -8.54 -14.22
N SER A 105 -8.59 -7.82 -14.82
CA SER A 105 -7.70 -8.37 -15.84
C SER A 105 -6.83 -9.52 -15.29
N SER A 106 -6.32 -9.36 -14.06
CA SER A 106 -5.48 -10.36 -13.40
C SER A 106 -6.27 -11.60 -12.97
N GLN A 107 -7.53 -11.43 -12.55
CA GLN A 107 -8.45 -12.51 -12.22
C GLN A 107 -8.80 -13.37 -13.45
N LYS A 108 -9.03 -12.74 -14.60
CA LYS A 108 -9.32 -13.43 -15.86
C LYS A 108 -8.15 -14.29 -16.33
N MET A 109 -6.92 -13.81 -16.20
CA MET A 109 -5.72 -14.61 -16.52
C MET A 109 -5.57 -15.83 -15.59
N HIS A 110 -5.89 -15.71 -14.30
CA HIS A 110 -5.79 -16.84 -13.36
C HIS A 110 -6.87 -17.92 -13.60
N ARG A 111 -8.03 -17.57 -14.17
CA ARG A 111 -9.08 -18.55 -14.53
C ARG A 111 -8.82 -19.26 -15.86
N GLY A 112 -8.05 -18.67 -16.77
CA GLY A 112 -7.77 -19.24 -18.09
C GLY A 112 -6.85 -20.47 -18.09
N ASP A 113 -6.05 -20.66 -17.05
CA ASP A 113 -5.03 -21.73 -17.00
C ASP A 113 -5.57 -23.08 -16.48
N LYS A 114 -6.78 -23.12 -15.90
CA LYS A 114 -7.42 -24.36 -15.40
C LYS A 114 -8.26 -25.09 -16.46
N GLY A 115 -8.02 -24.83 -17.75
CA GLY A 115 -8.88 -25.26 -18.86
C GLY A 115 -8.19 -26.07 -19.95
N HIS A 116 -7.16 -26.88 -19.65
CA HIS A 116 -6.68 -27.88 -20.62
C HIS A 116 -6.03 -29.11 -19.96
N SER A 117 -6.87 -30.07 -19.58
CA SER A 117 -6.49 -31.48 -19.46
C SER A 117 -7.75 -32.32 -19.58
N ARG A 118 -8.07 -32.70 -20.81
CA ARG A 118 -8.86 -33.87 -21.17
C ARG A 118 -8.26 -34.47 -22.42
#